data_AF-A0A5C7MC86-F1
#
_entry.id   AF-A0A5C7MC86-F1
#
_cell.length_a   1.000
_cell.length_b   1.000
_cell.length_c   1.000
_cell.angle_alpha   90.00
_cell.angle_beta   90.00
_cell.angle_gamma   90.00
#
_symmetry.space_group_name_H-M   'P 1'
#
loop_
_entity.id
_entity.type
_entity.pdbx_description
1 polymer ?
#
loop_
_entity_poly.entity_id
_entity_poly.type
_entity_poly.pdbx_seq_one_letter_code
_entity_poly.pdbx_strand_id
1 'polypeptide(L)'
;MTMLNPHKPDFADFDERTQQIFIATIEFFESHGKAWLTQQDRDRVWYAEFIEFLKKERVFATFLTPASEADGDPDKRWDTARNAMFSEILGFYGMQYWYVWQVT
;
A
#
# COMPACT_ATOMS: atom_id res chain seq x y z
N MET A 1 -10.10 -13.28 -12.30
CA MET A 1 -9.57 -12.27 -11.36
C MET A 1 -10.74 -11.77 -10.56
N THR A 2 -10.79 -12.10 -9.27
CA THR A 2 -11.85 -11.62 -8.37
C THR A 2 -11.46 -10.22 -7.92
N MET A 3 -12.38 -9.27 -7.97
CA MET A 3 -12.14 -7.88 -7.54
C MET A 3 -11.79 -7.84 -6.04
N LEU A 4 -10.86 -6.98 -5.63
CA LEU A 4 -10.51 -6.78 -4.22
C LEU A 4 -11.77 -6.56 -3.35
N ASN A 5 -11.87 -7.34 -2.27
CA ASN A 5 -12.85 -7.14 -1.20
C ASN A 5 -12.10 -6.86 0.12
N PRO A 6 -12.09 -5.61 0.62
CA PRO A 6 -11.32 -5.27 1.81
C PRO A 6 -11.81 -5.92 3.10
N HIS A 7 -13.05 -6.42 3.14
CA HIS A 7 -13.57 -7.13 4.31
C HIS A 7 -13.29 -8.63 4.29
N LYS A 8 -12.84 -9.16 3.14
CA LYS A 8 -12.44 -10.55 2.96
C LYS A 8 -11.28 -10.62 1.95
N PRO A 9 -10.15 -9.97 2.23
CA PRO A 9 -9.03 -10.00 1.31
C PRO A 9 -8.43 -11.40 1.25
N ASP A 10 -8.05 -11.83 0.06
CA ASP A 10 -7.31 -13.07 -0.15
C ASP A 10 -5.95 -12.73 -0.74
N PHE A 11 -4.90 -12.95 0.06
CA PHE A 11 -3.51 -12.67 -0.27
C PHE A 11 -2.63 -13.90 -0.14
N ALA A 12 -3.21 -15.11 -0.23
CA ALA A 12 -2.48 -16.37 -0.02
C ALA A 12 -1.29 -16.57 -0.97
N ASP A 13 -1.30 -15.91 -2.14
CA ASP A 13 -0.22 -15.96 -3.13
C ASP A 13 1.02 -15.12 -2.77
N PHE A 14 0.96 -14.30 -1.71
CA PHE A 14 2.03 -13.40 -1.30
C PHE A 14 2.74 -13.90 -0.03
N ASP A 15 3.99 -13.48 0.18
CA ASP A 15 4.69 -13.80 1.45
C ASP A 15 4.14 -13.01 2.63
N GLU A 16 4.46 -13.51 3.83
CA GLU A 16 3.91 -13.01 5.08
C GLU A 16 4.11 -11.50 5.26
N ARG A 17 5.31 -10.98 4.97
CA ARG A 17 5.57 -9.55 5.10
C ARG A 17 4.73 -8.72 4.13
N THR A 18 4.56 -9.20 2.90
CA THR A 18 3.70 -8.55 1.91
C THR A 18 2.23 -8.55 2.36
N GLN A 19 1.73 -9.68 2.87
CA GLN A 19 0.37 -9.78 3.39
C GLN A 19 0.12 -8.80 4.55
N GLN A 20 1.06 -8.71 5.49
CA GLN A 20 0.99 -7.76 6.60
C GLN A 20 0.87 -6.31 6.13
N ILE A 21 1.69 -5.91 5.14
CA ILE A 21 1.63 -4.56 4.56
C ILE A 21 0.28 -4.31 3.91
N PHE A 22 -0.25 -5.26 3.14
CA PHE A 22 -1.55 -5.11 2.49
C PHE A 22 -2.69 -4.97 3.48
N ILE A 23 -2.72 -5.80 4.52
CA ILE A 23 -3.72 -5.75 5.59
C ILE A 23 -3.61 -4.42 6.35
N ALA A 24 -2.42 -4.01 6.78
CA ALA A 24 -2.21 -2.75 7.48
C ALA A 24 -2.64 -1.54 6.63
N THR A 25 -2.47 -1.60 5.31
CA THR A 25 -2.89 -0.54 4.39
C THR A 25 -4.41 -0.48 4.26
N ILE A 26 -5.08 -1.63 4.18
CA ILE A 26 -6.54 -1.72 4.23
C ILE A 26 -7.05 -1.16 5.55
N GLU A 27 -6.48 -1.57 6.68
CA GLU A 27 -6.86 -1.10 8.02
C GLU A 27 -6.67 0.41 8.18
N PHE A 28 -5.59 0.98 7.62
CA PHE A 28 -5.38 2.43 7.60
C PHE A 28 -6.59 3.13 6.98
N PHE A 29 -7.02 2.75 5.78
CA PHE A 29 -8.14 3.40 5.12
C PHE A 29 -9.49 3.12 5.79
N GLU A 30 -9.72 1.88 6.21
CA GLU A 30 -10.96 1.47 6.88
C GLU A 30 -11.15 2.16 8.24
N SER A 31 -10.06 2.43 8.97
CA SER A 31 -10.11 3.16 10.25
C SER A 31 -10.57 4.61 10.12
N HIS A 32 -10.35 5.23 8.95
CA HIS A 32 -10.82 6.58 8.63
C HIS A 32 -12.23 6.57 8.03
N GLY A 33 -12.49 5.58 7.17
CA GLY A 33 -13.77 5.38 6.52
C GLY A 33 -14.05 6.29 5.32
N LYS A 34 -15.08 5.91 4.55
CA LYS A 34 -15.43 6.52 3.25
C LYS A 34 -15.65 8.02 3.29
N ALA A 35 -16.34 8.54 4.32
CA ALA A 35 -16.65 9.95 4.43
C ALA A 35 -15.36 10.79 4.47
N TRP A 36 -14.39 10.38 5.29
CA TRP A 36 -13.08 11.01 5.38
C TRP A 36 -12.36 10.95 4.03
N LEU A 37 -12.25 9.77 3.42
CA LEU A 37 -11.54 9.59 2.13
C LEU A 37 -12.08 10.52 1.03
N THR A 38 -13.41 10.60 0.89
CA THR A 38 -14.03 11.48 -0.11
C THR A 38 -13.83 12.96 0.19
N GLN A 39 -13.70 13.35 1.45
CA GLN A 39 -13.41 14.73 1.81
C GLN A 39 -11.96 15.09 1.48
N GLN A 40 -11.01 14.21 1.84
CA GLN A 40 -9.59 14.40 1.53
C GLN A 40 -9.35 14.62 0.03
N ASP A 41 -10.02 13.83 -0.81
CA ASP A 41 -9.95 13.95 -2.27
C ASP A 41 -10.50 15.30 -2.77
N ARG A 42 -11.73 15.66 -2.39
CA ARG A 42 -12.37 16.92 -2.81
C ARG A 42 -11.57 18.16 -2.42
N ASP A 43 -11.03 18.14 -1.20
CA ASP A 43 -10.26 19.25 -0.64
C ASP A 43 -8.79 19.24 -1.09
N ARG A 44 -8.36 18.20 -1.82
CA ARG A 44 -6.98 18.04 -2.32
C ARG A 44 -5.97 18.09 -1.18
N VAL A 45 -6.33 17.47 -0.06
CA VAL A 45 -5.49 17.46 1.14
C VAL A 45 -4.21 16.69 0.85
N TRP A 46 -3.08 17.23 1.30
CA TRP A 46 -1.81 16.53 1.23
C TRP A 46 -1.82 15.29 2.14
N TYR A 47 -1.40 14.13 1.61
CA TYR A 47 -1.47 12.82 2.27
C TYR A 47 -0.39 12.62 3.36
N ALA A 48 -0.10 13.62 4.18
CA ALA A 48 0.95 13.58 5.20
C ALA A 48 0.82 12.38 6.16
N GLU A 49 -0.39 12.12 6.64
CA GLU A 49 -0.66 11.00 7.55
C GLU A 49 -0.42 9.64 6.89
N PHE A 50 -0.78 9.51 5.61
CA PHE A 50 -0.50 8.31 4.84
C PHE A 50 1.00 8.13 4.60
N ILE A 51 1.75 9.21 4.38
CA ILE A 51 3.22 9.16 4.25
C ILE A 51 3.86 8.68 5.56
N GLU A 52 3.39 9.15 6.71
CA GLU A 52 3.87 8.66 8.01
C GLU A 52 3.52 7.17 8.21
N PHE A 53 2.35 6.72 7.75
CA PHE A 53 2.01 5.30 7.71
C PHE A 53 2.99 4.49 6.84
N LEU A 54 3.26 4.92 5.60
CA LEU A 54 4.19 4.23 4.68
C LEU A 54 5.59 4.10 5.28
N LYS A 55 6.04 5.16 5.96
CA LYS A 55 7.33 5.19 6.66
C LYS A 55 7.35 4.22 7.84
N LYS A 56 6.32 4.24 8.68
CA LYS A 56 6.19 3.33 9.83
C LYS A 56 6.18 1.86 9.39
N GLU A 57 5.38 1.53 8.38
CA GLU A 57 5.28 0.16 7.86
C GLU A 57 6.40 -0.21 6.87
N ARG A 58 7.33 0.72 6.61
CA ARG A 58 8.48 0.54 5.71
C ARG A 58 8.10 0.07 4.31
N VAL A 59 6.90 0.43 3.82
CA VAL A 59 6.29 -0.11 2.60
C VAL A 59 7.24 -0.01 1.40
N PHE A 60 7.74 1.18 1.10
CA PHE A 60 8.63 1.38 -0.04
C PHE A 60 10.04 0.84 0.18
N ALA A 61 10.54 0.83 1.42
CA ALA A 61 11.81 0.18 1.70
C ALA A 61 11.72 -1.34 1.43
N THR A 62 10.56 -1.96 1.61
CA THR A 62 10.31 -3.37 1.28
C THR A 62 10.08 -3.58 -0.23
N PHE A 63 9.20 -2.80 -0.85
CA PHE A 63 8.77 -3.04 -2.24
C PHE A 63 9.67 -2.45 -3.33
N LEU A 64 10.41 -1.38 -3.02
CA LEU A 64 11.18 -0.62 -4.01
C LEU A 64 12.70 -0.80 -3.87
N THR A 65 13.18 -1.42 -2.81
CA THR A 65 14.61 -1.77 -2.71
C THR A 65 14.90 -2.96 -3.62
N PRO A 66 15.79 -2.83 -4.62
CA PRO A 66 16.18 -3.96 -5.45
C PRO A 66 16.87 -5.03 -4.60
N ALA A 67 16.72 -6.31 -4.98
CA ALA A 67 17.32 -7.42 -4.23
C ALA A 67 18.86 -7.32 -4.13
N SER A 68 19.53 -6.68 -5.11
CA SER A 68 20.98 -6.44 -5.06
C SER A 68 21.40 -5.50 -3.93
N GLU A 69 20.50 -4.59 -3.53
CA GLU A 69 20.72 -3.59 -2.48
C GLU A 69 20.05 -3.97 -1.15
N ALA A 70 19.54 -5.20 -1.05
CA ALA A 70 18.75 -5.65 0.10
C ALA A 70 19.59 -6.06 1.32
N ASP A 71 20.93 -6.16 1.19
CA ASP A 71 21.84 -6.69 2.21
C ASP A 71 21.41 -8.08 2.73
N GLY A 72 20.98 -8.94 1.80
CA GLY A 72 20.50 -10.29 2.12
C GLY A 72 19.10 -10.38 2.73
N ASP A 73 18.40 -9.26 2.91
CA ASP A 73 17.01 -9.25 3.36
C ASP A 73 16.08 -9.82 2.27
N PRO A 74 15.45 -10.99 2.49
CA PRO A 74 14.63 -11.65 1.47
C PRO A 74 13.34 -10.88 1.17
N ASP A 75 12.84 -10.04 2.09
CA ASP A 75 11.59 -9.31 1.90
C ASP A 75 11.75 -8.12 0.95
N LYS A 76 12.98 -7.60 0.83
CA LYS A 76 13.30 -6.45 -0.03
C LYS A 76 13.59 -6.88 -1.46
N ARG A 77 12.61 -6.71 -2.34
CA ARG A 77 12.79 -6.95 -3.77
C ARG A 77 11.73 -6.23 -4.59
N TRP A 78 12.13 -5.82 -5.80
CA TRP A 78 11.14 -5.48 -6.81
C TRP A 78 10.40 -6.74 -7.26
N ASP A 79 9.08 -6.73 -7.11
CA ASP A 79 8.19 -7.79 -7.57
C ASP A 79 6.91 -7.15 -8.12
N THR A 80 6.69 -7.34 -9.42
CA THR A 80 5.58 -6.73 -10.15
C THR A 80 4.22 -7.20 -9.61
N ALA A 81 4.09 -8.45 -9.15
CA ALA A 81 2.81 -8.95 -8.65
C ALA A 81 2.40 -8.24 -7.35
N ARG A 82 3.36 -8.01 -6.44
CA ARG A 82 3.12 -7.27 -5.18
C ARG A 82 2.78 -5.82 -5.46
N ASN A 83 3.56 -5.19 -6.32
CA ASN A 83 3.40 -3.78 -6.67
C ASN A 83 2.06 -3.56 -7.36
N ALA A 84 1.63 -4.50 -8.23
CA ALA A 84 0.32 -4.47 -8.86
C ALA A 84 -0.82 -4.64 -7.83
N MET A 85 -0.70 -5.56 -6.87
CA MET A 85 -1.72 -5.74 -5.84
C MET A 85 -1.79 -4.52 -4.89
N PHE A 86 -0.66 -3.97 -4.46
CA PHE A 86 -0.65 -2.73 -3.67
C PHE A 86 -1.30 -1.58 -4.44
N SER A 87 -0.99 -1.47 -5.73
CA SER A 87 -1.61 -0.52 -6.63
C SER A 87 -3.13 -0.70 -6.75
N GLU A 88 -3.61 -1.95 -6.82
CA GLU A 88 -5.05 -2.26 -6.76
C GLU A 88 -5.68 -1.80 -5.44
N ILE A 89 -5.04 -2.08 -4.30
CA ILE A 89 -5.50 -1.63 -2.97
C ILE A 89 -5.61 -0.11 -2.92
N LEU A 90 -4.57 0.62 -3.31
CA LEU A 90 -4.61 2.08 -3.32
C LEU A 90 -5.67 2.62 -4.29
N GLY A 91 -5.80 2.01 -5.47
CA GLY A 91 -6.80 2.39 -6.47
C GLY A 91 -8.24 2.21 -5.97
N PHE A 92 -8.48 1.20 -5.11
CA PHE A 92 -9.78 0.99 -4.47
C PHE A 92 -10.16 2.12 -3.50
N TYR A 93 -9.21 2.58 -2.67
CA TYR A 93 -9.48 3.59 -1.63
C TYR A 93 -9.36 5.04 -2.11
N GLY A 94 -8.58 5.28 -3.16
CA GLY A 94 -8.43 6.60 -3.76
C GLY A 94 -7.20 6.68 -4.65
N MET A 95 -7.41 6.95 -5.94
CA MET A 95 -6.34 7.05 -6.94
C MET A 95 -5.26 8.07 -6.54
N GLN A 96 -5.62 9.10 -5.78
CA GLN A 96 -4.70 10.14 -5.37
C GLN A 96 -3.57 9.64 -4.44
N TYR A 97 -3.80 8.55 -3.71
CA TYR A 97 -2.77 7.91 -2.89
C TYR A 97 -1.72 7.15 -3.72
N TRP A 98 -1.88 7.01 -5.03
CA TRP A 98 -0.80 6.51 -5.89
C TRP A 98 0.35 7.51 -6.04
N TYR A 99 0.09 8.81 -5.85
CA TYR A 99 1.10 9.85 -6.11
C TYR A 99 2.40 9.63 -5.33
N VAL A 100 2.33 9.04 -4.14
CA VAL A 100 3.50 8.74 -3.30
C VAL A 100 4.45 7.70 -3.90
N TRP A 101 4.04 6.91 -4.89
CA TRP A 101 4.96 6.06 -5.66
C TRP A 101 5.97 6.88 -6.47
N GLN A 102 5.61 8.11 -6.84
CA GLN A 102 6.36 8.95 -7.78
C GLN A 102 7.19 10.03 -7.07
N VAL A 103 7.08 10.15 -5.74
CA VAL A 103 7.85 11.14 -4.97
C VAL A 103 8.83 10.40 -4.08
N THR A 104 10.06 10.28 -4.59
CA THR A 104 11.27 9.92 -3.82
C THR A 104 12.06 11.16 -3.52
#